data_AF-Q2HF83-F1
#
_entry.id   AF-Q2HF83-F1
#
_cell.length_a   1.000
_cell.length_b   1.000
_cell.length_c   1.000
_cell.angle_alpha   90.00
_cell.angle_beta   90.00
_cell.angle_gamma   90.00
#
_symmetry.space_group_name_H-M   'P 1'
#
loop_
_entity.id
_entity.type
_entity.pdbx_description
1 polymer ?
#
loop_
_entity_poly.entity_id
_entity_poly.type
_entity_poly.pdbx_seq_one_letter_code
_entity_poly.pdbx_strand_id
1 'polypeptide(L)'
;MSPQPDSSPFRDSRTRTINNMRKTTRTPGVQEIVYGESTVRDVPRAEVHPASGHAKVNLANPGGGTSPVKPEGSAGFLGVWLDWKLNWKAHLVAVEKKPRTQSYALSRIVAKTWGMGLAKAREVYTKCIRSALAYGASSFHIPTDVGGEPVKKGITKALGKAQNKSLRIVAGAFKSTPIRNLETETWVPPLDLYLNKRLADYENRLQRPDLDDGQGGKKTAASVVLTACRKIQQRLSSRRGNRGRPRTLGPQGPMAVERAAGTETLFRNGTLRRHDGLSKAKSSLLIQIRTGAIGLRDFLFTRGVPEVLTPACECGEGRETAEHLVVWCLAPPLTRRWERTGIRTRRDFYSVLHGINPTTARLARRVLDWLMDSAKLPMYNLARRLELEAAA
;
A
#
# COMPACT_ATOMS: atom_id res chain seq x y z
N MET A 1 21.22 -42.17 63.93
CA MET A 1 21.66 -42.29 62.53
C MET A 1 20.65 -41.59 61.65
N SER A 2 21.12 -40.51 61.02
CA SER A 2 20.58 -39.78 59.85
C SER A 2 20.12 -40.71 58.71
N PRO A 3 19.35 -40.26 57.68
CA PRO A 3 19.25 -38.86 57.24
C PRO A 3 17.86 -38.31 56.89
N GLN A 4 17.83 -36.98 56.85
CA GLN A 4 16.78 -36.05 56.41
C GLN A 4 16.50 -36.15 54.91
N PRO A 5 15.33 -35.71 54.42
CA PRO A 5 15.12 -35.43 53.00
C PRO A 5 15.81 -34.12 52.61
N ASP A 6 16.65 -34.22 51.58
CA ASP A 6 17.42 -33.11 51.01
C ASP A 6 16.52 -31.95 50.57
N SER A 7 16.70 -30.82 51.26
CA SER A 7 16.38 -29.52 50.75
C SER A 7 17.64 -28.98 50.08
N SER A 8 17.60 -28.80 48.76
CA SER A 8 18.55 -27.93 48.10
C SER A 8 17.87 -27.02 47.06
N PRO A 9 18.35 -25.77 46.95
CA PRO A 9 17.58 -24.66 46.45
C PRO A 9 17.93 -24.39 45.00
N PHE A 10 16.92 -24.04 44.20
CA PHE A 10 17.14 -23.45 42.90
C PHE A 10 17.83 -22.10 43.11
N ARG A 11 19.16 -22.09 42.98
CA ARG A 11 20.02 -20.91 43.19
C ARG A 11 19.63 -19.81 42.21
N ASP A 12 19.00 -18.78 42.76
CA ASP A 12 19.08 -17.43 42.23
C ASP A 12 20.55 -16.98 42.25
N SER A 13 21.07 -16.64 41.07
CA SER A 13 22.28 -15.84 40.93
C SER A 13 22.29 -15.25 39.53
N ARG A 14 21.80 -14.01 39.41
CA ARG A 14 22.56 -12.86 38.85
C ARG A 14 21.63 -11.67 38.59
N THR A 15 21.57 -10.78 39.57
CA THR A 15 21.66 -9.35 39.30
C THR A 15 22.96 -9.07 38.52
N ARG A 16 22.83 -8.68 37.24
CA ARG A 16 23.84 -7.87 36.53
C ARG A 16 23.27 -7.30 35.22
N THR A 17 22.94 -6.02 35.30
CA THR A 17 23.16 -4.99 34.26
C THR A 17 22.65 -5.27 32.84
N ILE A 18 21.59 -4.54 32.47
CA ILE A 18 21.19 -4.28 31.09
C ILE A 18 22.37 -3.61 30.37
N ASN A 19 23.11 -4.38 29.57
CA ASN A 19 24.00 -3.83 28.55
C ASN A 19 23.34 -3.96 27.18
N ASN A 20 22.92 -2.81 26.66
CA ASN A 20 22.45 -2.62 25.29
C ASN A 20 23.54 -3.08 24.29
N MET A 21 23.38 -4.24 23.68
CA MET A 21 24.10 -4.60 22.45
C MET A 21 23.17 -4.43 21.24
N ARG A 22 23.31 -3.27 20.58
CA ARG A 22 22.99 -3.13 19.16
C ARG A 22 23.87 -4.11 18.38
N LYS A 23 23.34 -5.25 17.98
CA LYS A 23 23.96 -6.05 16.92
C LYS A 23 23.62 -5.41 15.58
N THR A 24 24.48 -4.49 15.15
CA THR A 24 24.59 -4.07 13.75
C THR A 24 25.06 -5.27 12.94
N THR A 25 24.14 -5.93 12.26
CA THR A 25 24.49 -6.87 11.18
C THR A 25 24.98 -6.05 10.00
N ARG A 26 26.28 -5.75 10.00
CA ARG A 26 27.00 -5.14 8.90
C ARG A 26 27.14 -6.20 7.80
N THR A 27 26.29 -6.15 6.78
CA THR A 27 26.55 -6.87 5.52
C THR A 27 27.87 -6.37 4.93
N PRO A 28 28.84 -7.25 4.63
CA PRO A 28 30.07 -6.83 3.97
C PRO A 28 29.73 -6.44 2.53
N GLY A 29 30.01 -5.19 2.15
CA GLY A 29 29.91 -4.72 0.76
C GLY A 29 28.92 -3.60 0.45
N VAL A 30 28.21 -3.03 1.44
CA VAL A 30 27.30 -1.89 1.20
C VAL A 30 27.89 -0.62 1.82
N GLN A 31 28.45 0.26 0.99
CA GLN A 31 28.79 1.63 1.40
C GLN A 31 27.55 2.51 1.22
N GLU A 32 26.89 2.82 2.34
CA GLU A 32 25.88 3.86 2.41
C GLU A 32 26.61 5.22 2.41
N ILE A 33 26.53 5.96 1.30
CA ILE A 33 27.10 7.30 1.21
C ILE A 33 26.16 8.25 1.98
N VAL A 34 26.53 8.56 3.23
CA VAL A 34 25.87 9.57 4.05
C VAL A 34 26.40 10.93 3.61
N TYR A 35 25.58 11.75 2.96
CA TYR A 35 25.89 13.16 2.74
C TYR A 35 25.53 13.95 4.00
N GLY A 36 26.54 14.47 4.70
CA GLY A 36 26.36 15.53 5.68
C GLY A 36 26.03 16.84 4.99
N GLU A 37 25.25 17.69 5.64
CA GLU A 37 24.99 19.06 5.21
C GLU A 37 26.32 19.83 5.10
N SER A 38 26.80 20.01 3.88
CA SER A 38 27.82 21.01 3.58
C SER A 38 27.36 21.87 2.42
N THR A 39 27.54 23.17 2.63
CA THR A 39 27.17 24.27 1.76
C THR A 39 27.72 24.09 0.35
N VAL A 40 26.95 24.54 -0.65
CA VAL A 40 27.25 24.47 -2.08
C VAL A 40 28.41 25.42 -2.44
N ARG A 41 29.62 25.09 -2.03
CA ARG A 41 30.88 25.62 -2.58
C ARG A 41 31.88 24.47 -2.55
N ASP A 42 32.53 24.23 -3.68
CA ASP A 42 33.60 23.24 -3.87
C ASP A 42 33.18 21.79 -4.16
N VAL A 43 32.80 21.55 -5.43
CA VAL A 43 32.85 20.21 -6.02
C VAL A 43 34.26 20.01 -6.62
N PRO A 44 35.08 19.06 -6.12
CA PRO A 44 36.43 18.87 -6.63
C PRO A 44 36.43 18.31 -8.06
N ARG A 45 37.42 18.77 -8.82
CA ARG A 45 37.72 18.47 -10.22
C ARG A 45 38.11 16.98 -10.37
N ALA A 46 37.24 16.18 -10.98
CA ALA A 46 37.58 14.82 -11.42
C ALA A 46 38.02 14.82 -12.90
N GLU A 47 39.30 14.55 -13.13
CA GLU A 47 39.87 14.28 -14.46
C GLU A 47 39.54 12.83 -14.86
N VAL A 48 39.07 12.65 -16.09
CA VAL A 48 38.68 11.33 -16.63
C VAL A 48 39.22 11.22 -18.04
N HIS A 49 40.17 10.30 -18.25
CA HIS A 49 40.61 9.86 -19.57
C HIS A 49 39.77 8.65 -20.04
N PRO A 50 39.51 8.48 -21.35
CA PRO A 50 38.65 7.42 -21.85
C PRO A 50 39.47 6.20 -22.25
N ALA A 51 39.23 5.05 -21.61
CA ALA A 51 39.53 3.75 -22.20
C ALA A 51 38.63 2.68 -21.60
N SER A 52 38.22 1.75 -22.47
CA SER A 52 37.49 0.54 -22.16
C SER A 52 38.11 -0.27 -21.03
N GLY A 53 37.29 -0.73 -20.09
CA GLY A 53 37.68 -1.65 -19.02
C GLY A 53 37.55 -1.01 -17.65
N HIS A 54 36.64 -1.55 -16.83
CA HIS A 54 36.39 -1.30 -15.41
C HIS A 54 37.37 -0.36 -14.68
N ALA A 55 37.33 0.94 -14.96
CA ALA A 55 38.15 1.92 -14.26
C ALA A 55 37.59 2.10 -12.84
N LYS A 56 38.41 1.82 -11.83
CA LYS A 56 38.12 2.15 -10.43
C LYS A 56 38.08 3.68 -10.34
N VAL A 57 36.95 4.23 -9.89
CA VAL A 57 36.82 5.68 -9.70
C VAL A 57 37.23 5.98 -8.27
N ASN A 58 38.23 6.84 -8.13
CA ASN A 58 38.72 7.31 -6.85
C ASN A 58 37.80 8.45 -6.35
N LEU A 59 36.90 8.14 -5.40
CA LEU A 59 36.03 9.13 -4.77
C LEU A 59 36.74 9.75 -3.57
N ALA A 60 36.68 11.08 -3.47
CA ALA A 60 37.24 11.83 -2.35
C ALA A 60 36.38 11.63 -1.10
N ASN A 61 37.03 11.27 0.01
CA ASN A 61 36.37 11.09 1.29
C ASN A 61 36.30 12.40 2.09
N PRO A 62 35.28 12.59 2.95
CA PRO A 62 35.13 13.80 3.76
C PRO A 62 36.30 14.09 4.72
N GLY A 63 37.15 13.10 5.02
CA GLY A 63 38.33 13.23 5.89
C GLY A 63 39.67 13.35 5.13
N GLY A 64 39.65 13.55 3.81
CA GLY A 64 40.85 13.53 2.97
C GLY A 64 41.22 12.11 2.50
N GLY A 65 41.81 12.03 1.30
CA GLY A 65 42.14 10.78 0.62
C GLY A 65 41.07 10.29 -0.36
N THR A 66 41.48 9.44 -1.30
CA THR A 66 40.57 8.85 -2.29
C THR A 66 40.44 7.35 -2.09
N SER A 67 39.22 6.83 -2.09
CA SER A 67 38.98 5.38 -2.09
C SER A 67 38.60 4.89 -3.49
N PRO A 68 39.22 3.81 -3.99
CA PRO A 68 38.85 3.22 -5.26
C PRO A 68 37.50 2.52 -5.12
N VAL A 69 36.46 3.11 -5.72
CA VAL A 69 35.13 2.52 -5.80
C VAL A 69 35.01 1.72 -7.08
N LYS A 70 34.68 0.43 -6.93
CA LYS A 70 34.39 -0.45 -8.05
C LYS A 70 33.02 -0.06 -8.62
N PRO A 71 32.90 0.13 -9.95
CA PRO A 71 31.60 0.42 -10.55
C PRO A 71 30.64 -0.75 -10.32
N GLU A 72 29.57 -0.48 -9.59
CA GLU A 72 28.50 -1.44 -9.32
C GLU A 72 27.34 -1.21 -10.31
N GLY A 73 26.62 -2.29 -10.66
CA GLY A 73 25.52 -2.22 -11.63
C GLY A 73 24.31 -1.41 -11.17
N SER A 74 24.25 -1.06 -9.88
CA SER A 74 23.23 -0.18 -9.30
C SER A 74 23.79 0.59 -8.12
N ALA A 75 23.30 1.82 -7.92
CA ALA A 75 23.68 2.67 -6.78
C ALA A 75 22.45 3.29 -6.11
N GLY A 76 22.48 3.41 -4.79
CA GLY A 76 21.46 4.12 -4.02
C GLY A 76 21.76 5.61 -3.91
N PHE A 77 20.78 6.45 -4.23
CA PHE A 77 20.85 7.90 -4.08
C PHE A 77 19.57 8.40 -3.41
N LEU A 78 19.69 9.03 -2.24
CA LEU A 78 18.55 9.52 -1.45
C LEU A 78 17.41 8.48 -1.34
N GLY A 79 17.77 7.22 -1.07
CA GLY A 79 16.80 6.11 -0.94
C GLY A 79 16.18 5.58 -2.24
N VAL A 80 16.51 6.15 -3.41
CA VAL A 80 16.14 5.63 -4.73
C VAL A 80 17.32 4.87 -5.32
N TRP A 81 17.09 3.69 -5.89
CA TRP A 81 18.16 2.89 -6.49
C TRP A 81 18.16 3.07 -8.00
N LEU A 82 19.28 3.48 -8.55
CA LEU A 82 19.50 3.70 -9.97
C LEU A 82 20.32 2.54 -10.51
N ASP A 83 19.83 1.84 -11.52
CA ASP A 83 20.65 0.95 -12.34
C ASP A 83 21.13 1.67 -13.59
N TRP A 84 22.24 1.22 -14.16
CA TRP A 84 22.86 1.86 -15.32
C TRP A 84 21.97 1.85 -16.59
N LYS A 85 20.95 0.98 -16.66
CA LYS A 85 19.95 0.95 -17.75
C LYS A 85 18.70 1.77 -17.43
N LEU A 86 18.60 2.35 -16.24
CA LEU A 86 17.40 2.99 -15.68
C LEU A 86 16.14 2.12 -15.86
N ASN A 87 16.28 0.81 -15.68
CA ASN A 87 15.16 -0.13 -15.75
C ASN A 87 14.40 -0.28 -14.41
N TRP A 88 14.96 0.31 -13.35
CA TRP A 88 14.45 0.38 -11.98
C TRP A 88 14.23 -0.98 -11.30
N LYS A 89 14.83 -2.06 -11.81
CA LYS A 89 14.73 -3.38 -11.17
C LYS A 89 15.39 -3.39 -9.80
N ALA A 90 16.56 -2.76 -9.68
CA ALA A 90 17.25 -2.62 -8.39
C ALA A 90 16.39 -1.86 -7.37
N HIS A 91 15.72 -0.79 -7.82
CA HIS A 91 14.77 -0.04 -6.99
C HIS A 91 13.59 -0.88 -6.55
N LEU A 92 12.97 -1.62 -7.47
CA LEU A 92 11.85 -2.50 -7.15
C LEU A 92 12.23 -3.53 -6.09
N VAL A 93 13.38 -4.20 -6.23
CA VAL A 93 13.86 -5.18 -5.24
C VAL A 93 14.10 -4.54 -3.87
N ALA A 94 14.67 -3.33 -3.85
CA ALA A 94 14.91 -2.60 -2.60
C ALA A 94 13.60 -2.15 -1.93
N VAL A 95 12.66 -1.63 -2.72
CA VAL A 95 11.37 -1.14 -2.24
C VAL A 95 10.53 -2.31 -1.75
N GLU A 96 10.42 -3.41 -2.48
CA GLU A 96 9.51 -4.53 -2.17
C GLU A 96 9.81 -5.20 -0.80
N LYS A 97 11.06 -5.14 -0.33
CA LYS A 97 11.45 -5.64 1.00
C LYS A 97 10.64 -4.99 2.12
N LYS A 98 10.44 -3.66 2.09
CA LYS A 98 9.75 -2.93 3.18
C LYS A 98 8.25 -3.28 3.24
N PRO A 99 7.44 -3.12 2.17
CA PRO A 99 6.04 -3.54 2.14
C PRO A 99 5.83 -5.01 2.48
N ARG A 100 6.78 -5.90 2.16
CA ARG A 100 6.66 -7.32 2.51
C ARG A 100 6.62 -7.53 4.02
N THR A 101 7.59 -6.97 4.74
CA THR A 101 7.63 -7.01 6.21
C THR A 101 6.44 -6.31 6.83
N GLN A 102 6.09 -5.12 6.33
CA GLN A 102 4.97 -4.34 6.86
C GLN A 102 3.61 -4.99 6.60
N SER A 103 3.42 -5.64 5.44
CA SER A 103 2.21 -6.41 5.16
C SER A 103 2.10 -7.66 6.04
N TYR A 104 3.23 -8.29 6.37
CA TYR A 104 3.26 -9.39 7.32
C TYR A 104 2.85 -8.90 8.72
N ALA A 105 3.43 -7.81 9.21
CA ALA A 105 3.04 -7.19 10.47
C ALA A 105 1.54 -6.82 10.47
N LEU A 106 1.03 -6.22 9.39
CA LEU A 106 -0.40 -5.91 9.23
C LEU A 106 -1.28 -7.16 9.36
N SER A 107 -0.86 -8.30 8.80
CA SER A 107 -1.61 -9.56 8.92
C SER A 107 -1.62 -10.16 10.33
N ARG A 108 -0.73 -9.71 11.21
CA ARG A 108 -0.66 -10.16 12.62
C ARG A 108 -1.53 -9.33 13.55
N ILE A 109 -1.85 -8.08 13.17
CA ILE A 109 -2.69 -7.17 13.95
C ILE A 109 -4.12 -7.05 13.41
N VAL A 110 -4.33 -7.49 12.15
CA VAL A 110 -5.62 -7.52 11.47
C VAL A 110 -5.78 -8.83 10.74
N ALA A 111 -6.87 -9.53 11.02
CA ALA A 111 -7.30 -10.70 10.26
C ALA A 111 -8.67 -10.46 9.60
N LYS A 112 -9.26 -11.49 9.00
CA LYS A 112 -10.57 -11.38 8.34
C LYS A 112 -11.69 -11.10 9.33
N THR A 113 -11.63 -11.66 10.54
CA THR A 113 -12.73 -11.67 11.51
C THR A 113 -12.39 -11.01 12.84
N TRP A 114 -11.13 -10.65 13.09
CA TRP A 114 -10.69 -10.03 14.33
C TRP A 114 -9.60 -8.97 14.08
N GLY A 115 -9.36 -8.13 15.10
CA GLY A 115 -8.37 -7.05 15.08
C GLY A 115 -9.01 -5.67 14.94
N MET A 116 -8.23 -4.70 14.50
CA MET A 116 -8.69 -3.31 14.34
C MET A 116 -9.75 -3.16 13.24
N GLY A 117 -10.61 -2.15 13.39
CA GLY A 117 -11.63 -1.79 12.40
C GLY A 117 -11.04 -1.32 11.07
N LEU A 118 -11.88 -1.31 10.01
CA LEU A 118 -11.47 -1.03 8.63
C LEU A 118 -10.71 0.31 8.50
N ALA A 119 -11.24 1.37 9.11
CA ALA A 119 -10.65 2.71 9.01
C ALA A 119 -9.23 2.76 9.59
N LYS A 120 -9.00 2.12 10.74
CA LYS A 120 -7.69 2.05 11.39
C LYS A 120 -6.72 1.14 10.65
N ALA A 121 -7.18 -0.01 10.15
CA ALA A 121 -6.37 -0.87 9.30
C ALA A 121 -5.91 -0.16 8.02
N ARG A 122 -6.82 0.60 7.39
CA ARG A 122 -6.52 1.43 6.23
C ARG A 122 -5.53 2.55 6.56
N GLU A 123 -5.66 3.16 7.73
CA GLU A 123 -4.75 4.21 8.21
C GLU A 123 -3.31 3.67 8.30
N VAL A 124 -3.11 2.49 8.91
CA VAL A 124 -1.81 1.81 8.98
C VAL A 124 -1.26 1.52 7.58
N TYR A 125 -2.08 0.97 6.68
CA TYR A 125 -1.66 0.75 5.29
C TYR A 125 -1.21 2.06 4.60
N THR A 126 -2.00 3.12 4.75
CA THR A 126 -1.73 4.42 4.11
C THR A 126 -0.43 5.04 4.63
N LYS A 127 -0.23 5.01 5.96
CA LYS A 127 0.90 5.64 6.63
C LYS A 127 2.21 4.85 6.50
N CYS A 128 2.17 3.51 6.51
CA CYS A 128 3.38 2.69 6.55
C CYS A 128 3.74 2.04 5.20
N ILE A 129 2.73 1.56 4.46
CA ILE A 129 2.95 0.76 3.26
C ILE A 129 2.88 1.65 2.02
N ARG A 130 1.78 2.40 1.85
CA ARG A 130 1.56 3.25 0.68
C ARG A 130 2.58 4.38 0.58
N SER A 131 2.97 4.95 1.71
CA SER A 131 4.05 5.94 1.80
C SER A 131 5.39 5.38 1.30
N ALA A 132 5.74 4.16 1.69
CA ALA A 132 6.97 3.48 1.25
C ALA A 132 6.93 3.13 -0.24
N LEU A 133 5.77 2.69 -0.76
CA LEU A 133 5.59 2.38 -2.19
C LEU A 133 5.70 3.64 -3.08
N ALA A 134 5.26 4.79 -2.58
CA ALA A 134 5.25 6.05 -3.33
C ALA A 134 6.50 6.93 -3.10
N TYR A 135 7.43 6.49 -2.25
CA TYR A 135 8.66 7.22 -2.02
C TYR A 135 9.53 7.22 -3.29
N GLY A 136 9.92 8.40 -3.77
CA GLY A 136 10.69 8.53 -5.01
C GLY A 136 9.85 8.39 -6.28
N ALA A 137 8.51 8.46 -6.19
CA ALA A 137 7.62 8.39 -7.35
C ALA A 137 8.00 9.37 -8.47
N SER A 138 8.45 10.58 -8.10
CA SER A 138 8.94 11.59 -9.05
C SER A 138 10.10 11.14 -9.93
N SER A 139 10.86 10.11 -9.51
CA SER A 139 12.04 9.62 -10.21
C SER A 139 11.73 8.44 -11.13
N PHE A 140 10.96 7.46 -10.65
CA PHE A 140 10.75 6.19 -11.36
C PHE A 140 9.37 6.04 -12.01
N HIS A 141 8.39 6.86 -11.61
CA HIS A 141 7.04 6.74 -12.14
C HIS A 141 6.93 7.50 -13.46
N ILE A 142 6.40 6.83 -14.47
CA ILE A 142 6.05 7.45 -15.73
C ILE A 142 4.52 7.51 -15.74
N PRO A 143 3.92 8.70 -15.81
CA PRO A 143 2.49 8.85 -15.78
C PRO A 143 1.85 8.21 -17.02
N THR A 144 0.67 7.65 -16.85
CA THR A 144 -0.11 7.08 -17.96
C THR A 144 -1.10 8.13 -18.45
N ASP A 145 -1.04 8.47 -19.74
CA ASP A 145 -1.97 9.40 -20.37
C ASP A 145 -3.39 8.84 -20.44
N VAL A 146 -4.39 9.70 -20.23
CA VAL A 146 -5.80 9.37 -20.42
C VAL A 146 -6.06 9.42 -21.93
N GLY A 147 -6.04 8.25 -22.58
CA GLY A 147 -6.29 8.10 -24.03
C GLY A 147 -5.04 7.81 -24.88
N GLY A 148 -3.85 7.75 -24.28
CA GLY A 148 -2.63 7.31 -24.97
C GLY A 148 -2.43 5.80 -24.93
N GLU A 149 -1.58 5.29 -25.83
CA GLU A 149 -1.09 3.91 -25.78
C GLU A 149 -0.56 3.59 -24.37
N PRO A 150 -0.93 2.45 -23.76
CA PRO A 150 -0.51 2.11 -22.41
C PRO A 150 1.02 2.06 -22.32
N VAL A 151 1.61 3.13 -21.76
CA VAL A 151 3.04 3.16 -21.44
C VAL A 151 3.36 1.91 -20.62
N LYS A 152 4.46 1.23 -20.96
CA LYS A 152 4.90 -0.01 -20.30
C LYS A 152 4.78 0.16 -18.78
N LYS A 153 3.74 -0.46 -18.19
CA LYS A 153 3.46 -0.47 -16.75
C LYS A 153 4.54 -1.27 -16.01
N GLY A 154 5.78 -0.80 -16.03
CA GLY A 154 6.96 -1.56 -15.62
C GLY A 154 6.94 -1.84 -14.12
N ILE A 155 7.12 -0.79 -13.33
CA ILE A 155 7.29 -0.89 -11.87
C ILE A 155 5.95 -0.80 -11.16
N THR A 156 5.06 0.08 -11.60
CA THR A 156 3.76 0.34 -10.94
C THR A 156 2.90 -0.93 -10.86
N LYS A 157 2.94 -1.80 -11.88
CA LYS A 157 2.23 -3.09 -11.85
C LYS A 157 2.76 -4.02 -10.77
N ALA A 158 4.08 -4.06 -10.57
CA ALA A 158 4.70 -4.87 -9.53
C ALA A 158 4.41 -4.32 -8.14
N LEU A 159 4.55 -3.00 -7.93
CA LEU A 159 4.18 -2.34 -6.67
C LEU A 159 2.68 -2.48 -6.36
N GLY A 160 1.83 -2.50 -7.39
CA GLY A 160 0.39 -2.73 -7.26
C GLY A 160 0.07 -4.08 -6.62
N LYS A 161 0.90 -5.12 -6.82
CA LYS A 161 0.72 -6.42 -6.14
C LYS A 161 0.82 -6.28 -4.62
N ALA A 162 1.75 -5.46 -4.13
CA ALA A 162 1.90 -5.19 -2.70
C ALA A 162 0.67 -4.46 -2.15
N GLN A 163 0.20 -3.41 -2.82
CA GLN A 163 -1.06 -2.73 -2.47
C GLN A 163 -2.22 -3.73 -2.40
N ASN A 164 -2.43 -4.52 -3.45
CA ASN A 164 -3.55 -5.47 -3.53
C ASN A 164 -3.52 -6.50 -2.40
N LYS A 165 -2.32 -6.98 -2.04
CA LYS A 165 -2.16 -7.89 -0.90
C LYS A 165 -2.57 -7.22 0.42
N SER A 166 -2.11 -6.00 0.67
CA SER A 166 -2.47 -5.25 1.89
C SER A 166 -3.96 -4.92 1.94
N LEU A 167 -4.57 -4.49 0.83
CA LEU A 167 -5.99 -4.15 0.77
C LEU A 167 -6.89 -5.36 1.07
N ARG A 168 -6.49 -6.57 0.67
CA ARG A 168 -7.23 -7.79 1.05
C ARG A 168 -7.23 -8.03 2.56
N ILE A 169 -6.10 -7.77 3.23
CA ILE A 169 -6.00 -7.87 4.70
C ILE A 169 -6.89 -6.80 5.35
N VAL A 170 -6.74 -5.54 4.91
CA VAL A 170 -7.53 -4.40 5.41
C VAL A 170 -9.02 -4.66 5.26
N ALA A 171 -9.48 -5.12 4.09
CA ALA A 171 -10.89 -5.43 3.83
C ALA A 171 -11.37 -6.70 4.55
N GLY A 172 -10.50 -7.70 4.76
CA GLY A 172 -10.93 -9.04 5.19
C GLY A 172 -11.61 -9.83 4.05
N ALA A 173 -11.33 -9.45 2.80
CA ALA A 173 -11.96 -10.02 1.61
C ALA A 173 -11.32 -11.33 1.15
N PHE A 174 -12.02 -12.09 0.31
CA PHE A 174 -11.48 -13.29 -0.32
C PHE A 174 -10.35 -12.96 -1.30
N LYS A 175 -9.50 -13.95 -1.59
CA LYS A 175 -8.39 -13.82 -2.57
C LYS A 175 -8.91 -13.56 -3.99
N SER A 176 -10.12 -14.03 -4.31
CA SER A 176 -10.76 -13.88 -5.61
C SER A 176 -11.53 -12.57 -5.78
N THR A 177 -11.72 -11.77 -4.72
CA THR A 177 -12.39 -10.47 -4.84
C THR A 177 -11.67 -9.57 -5.86
N PRO A 178 -12.38 -8.96 -6.83
CA PRO A 178 -11.77 -8.06 -7.81
C PRO A 178 -11.03 -6.87 -7.17
N ILE A 179 -9.92 -6.45 -7.77
CA ILE A 179 -9.06 -5.38 -7.23
C ILE A 179 -9.82 -4.05 -7.14
N ARG A 180 -10.57 -3.69 -8.17
CA ARG A 180 -11.38 -2.46 -8.20
C ARG A 180 -12.39 -2.39 -7.05
N ASN A 181 -12.96 -3.53 -6.68
CA ASN A 181 -13.89 -3.60 -5.55
C ASN A 181 -13.14 -3.36 -4.23
N LEU A 182 -11.93 -3.89 -4.07
CA LEU A 182 -11.11 -3.61 -2.89
C LEU A 182 -10.76 -2.13 -2.80
N GLU A 183 -10.32 -1.51 -3.89
CA GLU A 183 -10.00 -0.08 -3.97
C GLU A 183 -11.22 0.77 -3.61
N THR A 184 -12.38 0.41 -4.13
CA THR A 184 -13.65 1.10 -3.85
C THR A 184 -14.06 0.94 -2.38
N GLU A 185 -14.09 -0.28 -1.85
CA GLU A 185 -14.57 -0.57 -0.48
C GLU A 185 -13.59 -0.11 0.61
N THR A 186 -12.28 -0.23 0.37
CA THR A 186 -11.26 0.28 1.29
C THR A 186 -11.02 1.77 1.13
N TRP A 187 -11.66 2.41 0.15
CA TRP A 187 -11.46 3.82 -0.13
C TRP A 187 -10.01 4.20 -0.41
N VAL A 188 -9.37 3.41 -1.26
CA VAL A 188 -7.96 3.58 -1.62
C VAL A 188 -7.90 3.66 -3.14
N PRO A 189 -7.45 4.78 -3.72
CA PRO A 189 -7.34 4.86 -5.17
C PRO A 189 -6.31 3.85 -5.70
N PRO A 190 -6.50 3.39 -6.95
CA PRO A 190 -5.50 2.64 -7.71
C PRO A 190 -4.09 3.24 -7.56
N LEU A 191 -3.09 2.38 -7.46
CA LEU A 191 -1.72 2.83 -7.16
C LEU A 191 -1.16 3.74 -8.26
N ASP A 192 -1.47 3.45 -9.53
CA ASP A 192 -1.11 4.30 -10.67
C ASP A 192 -1.71 5.70 -10.57
N LEU A 193 -3.02 5.82 -10.31
CA LEU A 193 -3.66 7.12 -10.11
C LEU A 193 -3.05 7.90 -8.93
N TYR A 194 -2.70 7.20 -7.86
CA TYR A 194 -2.02 7.82 -6.72
C TYR A 194 -0.63 8.33 -7.05
N LEU A 195 0.16 7.57 -7.82
CA LEU A 195 1.50 7.98 -8.22
C LEU A 195 1.44 9.13 -9.23
N ASN A 196 0.48 9.13 -10.17
CA ASN A 196 0.18 10.27 -11.03
C ASN A 196 -0.08 11.53 -10.19
N LYS A 197 -0.96 11.45 -9.18
CA LYS A 197 -1.22 12.56 -8.27
C LYS A 197 0.04 13.04 -7.55
N ARG A 198 0.86 12.11 -7.04
CA ARG A 198 2.12 12.45 -6.34
C ARG A 198 3.13 13.13 -7.25
N LEU A 199 3.19 12.74 -8.51
CA LEU A 199 4.03 13.38 -9.52
C LEU A 199 3.50 14.79 -9.82
N ALA A 200 2.20 14.94 -10.05
CA ALA A 200 1.54 16.23 -10.23
C ALA A 200 1.82 17.20 -9.07
N ASP A 201 1.66 16.75 -7.83
CA ASP A 201 1.94 17.54 -6.62
C ASP A 201 3.42 17.91 -6.51
N TYR A 202 4.32 17.05 -6.98
CA TYR A 202 5.75 17.34 -7.02
C TYR A 202 6.08 18.40 -8.08
N GLU A 203 5.56 18.27 -9.29
CA GLU A 203 5.76 19.23 -10.37
C GLU A 203 5.17 20.60 -10.04
N ASN A 204 3.95 20.63 -9.50
CA ASN A 204 3.32 21.86 -9.02
C ASN A 204 4.18 22.59 -7.98
N ARG A 205 4.85 21.85 -7.08
CA ARG A 205 5.80 22.44 -6.13
C ARG A 205 7.04 22.99 -6.82
N LEU A 206 7.59 22.27 -7.80
CA LEU A 206 8.76 22.74 -8.54
C LEU A 206 8.52 24.02 -9.33
N GLN A 207 7.27 24.27 -9.75
CA GLN A 207 6.87 25.46 -10.49
C GLN A 207 6.49 26.64 -9.60
N ARG A 208 6.47 26.48 -8.27
CA ARG A 208 6.22 27.63 -7.38
C ARG A 208 7.37 28.63 -7.50
N PRO A 209 7.07 29.93 -7.63
CA PRO A 209 8.09 30.99 -7.65
C PRO A 209 8.41 31.39 -6.20
N ASP A 210 9.02 30.46 -5.46
CA ASP A 210 9.31 30.58 -4.02
C ASP A 210 10.81 30.76 -3.71
N LEU A 211 11.67 30.78 -4.73
CA LEU A 211 13.10 31.02 -4.55
C LEU A 211 13.44 32.47 -4.92
N ASP A 212 13.85 33.24 -3.91
CA ASP A 212 14.42 34.57 -4.10
C ASP A 212 15.88 34.46 -4.55
N ASP A 213 16.23 35.13 -5.63
CA ASP A 213 17.58 35.11 -6.19
C ASP A 213 18.49 36.23 -5.70
N GLY A 214 18.02 37.01 -4.71
CA GLY A 214 18.74 38.19 -4.20
C GLY A 214 18.89 39.33 -5.22
N GLN A 215 18.38 39.17 -6.45
CA GLN A 215 18.42 40.16 -7.54
C GLN A 215 17.02 40.66 -7.93
N GLY A 216 15.99 40.34 -7.13
CA GLY A 216 14.60 40.80 -7.32
C GLY A 216 13.76 39.93 -8.25
N GLY A 217 14.29 38.81 -8.76
CA GLY A 217 13.59 37.88 -9.65
C GLY A 217 13.16 36.60 -8.94
N LYS A 218 11.86 36.30 -8.90
CA LYS A 218 11.38 35.01 -8.37
C LYS A 218 11.76 33.88 -9.34
N LYS A 219 12.57 32.92 -8.88
CA LYS A 219 12.92 31.71 -9.64
C LYS A 219 12.10 30.53 -9.15
N THR A 220 11.82 29.60 -10.05
CA THR A 220 11.22 28.31 -9.69
C THR A 220 12.32 27.30 -9.44
N ALA A 221 12.11 26.35 -8.51
CA ALA A 221 13.04 25.25 -8.30
C ALA A 221 13.31 24.46 -9.59
N ALA A 222 12.28 24.30 -10.44
CA ALA A 222 12.43 23.73 -11.79
C ALA A 222 13.50 24.45 -12.63
N SER A 223 13.48 25.78 -12.65
CA SER A 223 14.42 26.58 -13.44
C SER A 223 15.88 26.44 -12.97
N VAL A 224 16.08 26.33 -11.64
CA VAL A 224 17.40 26.13 -11.03
C VAL A 224 17.94 24.75 -11.38
N VAL A 225 17.13 23.71 -11.21
CA VAL A 225 17.49 22.32 -11.55
C VAL A 225 17.84 22.21 -13.03
N LEU A 226 17.01 22.75 -13.92
CA LEU A 226 17.26 22.75 -15.36
C LEU A 226 18.57 23.46 -15.74
N THR A 227 18.88 24.57 -15.07
CA THR A 227 20.11 25.30 -15.31
C THR A 227 21.33 24.51 -14.87
N ALA A 228 21.27 23.83 -13.71
CA ALA A 228 22.31 22.92 -13.26
C ALA A 228 22.49 21.71 -14.20
N CYS A 229 21.39 21.06 -14.60
CA CYS A 229 21.40 19.94 -15.55
C CYS A 229 22.02 20.34 -16.89
N ARG A 230 21.69 21.52 -17.43
CA ARG A 230 22.31 22.05 -18.67
C ARG A 230 23.81 22.23 -18.52
N LYS A 231 24.29 22.80 -17.40
CA LYS A 231 25.73 22.94 -17.14
C LYS A 231 26.44 21.58 -17.08
N ILE A 232 25.84 20.59 -16.44
CA ILE A 232 26.37 19.23 -16.38
C ILE A 232 26.40 18.61 -17.78
N GLN A 233 25.30 18.71 -18.53
CA GLN A 233 25.22 18.17 -19.89
C GLN A 233 26.25 18.78 -20.82
N GLN A 234 26.49 20.10 -20.73
CA GLN A 234 27.53 20.78 -21.50
C GLN A 234 28.94 20.22 -21.18
N ARG A 235 29.27 20.03 -19.90
CA ARG A 235 30.56 19.42 -19.47
C ARG A 235 30.73 17.97 -19.91
N LEU A 236 29.65 17.20 -19.97
CA LEU A 236 29.68 15.82 -20.42
C LEU A 236 29.76 15.73 -21.95
N SER A 237 29.09 16.62 -22.67
CA SER A 237 29.09 16.69 -24.14
C SER A 237 30.44 17.17 -24.68
N SER A 238 31.13 18.07 -23.97
CA SER A 238 32.50 18.47 -24.32
C SER A 238 33.53 17.35 -24.13
N ARG A 239 33.19 16.28 -23.38
CA ARG A 239 34.05 15.10 -23.14
C ARG A 239 33.70 13.89 -24.00
N ARG A 240 32.51 13.82 -24.60
CA ARG A 240 32.08 12.74 -25.50
C ARG A 240 31.76 13.33 -26.86
N GLY A 241 32.68 13.14 -27.80
CA GLY A 241 32.47 13.49 -29.21
C GLY A 241 31.09 13.04 -29.71
N ASN A 242 30.43 13.98 -30.38
CA ASN A 242 29.18 13.94 -31.13
C ASN A 242 28.38 12.61 -31.14
N ARG A 243 27.83 12.21 -29.98
CA ARG A 243 26.73 11.23 -29.95
C ARG A 243 25.46 11.97 -29.61
N GLY A 244 24.50 11.88 -30.54
CA GLY A 244 23.22 12.58 -30.63
C GLY A 244 22.63 13.13 -29.33
N ARG A 245 22.12 14.35 -29.43
CA ARG A 245 21.36 15.07 -28.40
C ARG A 245 20.30 14.16 -27.76
N PRO A 246 20.36 13.88 -26.45
CA PRO A 246 19.28 13.21 -25.75
C PRO A 246 18.00 14.04 -25.88
N ARG A 247 16.86 13.42 -26.21
CA ARG A 247 15.56 14.06 -26.15
C ARG A 247 15.34 14.55 -24.72
N THR A 248 15.48 15.86 -24.52
CA THR A 248 15.31 16.51 -23.23
C THR A 248 13.81 16.64 -23.01
N LEU A 249 13.20 15.69 -22.31
CA LEU A 249 11.92 15.96 -21.66
C LEU A 249 12.28 16.82 -20.44
N GLY A 250 12.17 18.14 -20.60
CA GLY A 250 12.20 19.06 -19.47
C GLY A 250 11.07 18.76 -18.49
N PRO A 251 11.00 19.44 -17.33
CA PRO A 251 9.82 19.39 -16.48
C PRO A 251 8.62 19.77 -17.34
N GLN A 252 7.79 18.79 -17.63
CA GLN A 252 6.55 19.01 -18.34
C GLN A 252 5.64 19.75 -17.35
N GLY A 253 4.86 20.72 -17.83
CA GLY A 253 3.76 21.21 -17.02
C GLY A 253 2.82 20.03 -16.73
N PRO A 254 2.09 20.03 -15.59
CA PRO A 254 1.24 18.91 -15.23
C PRO A 254 0.31 18.58 -16.39
N MET A 255 0.36 17.33 -16.85
CA MET A 255 -0.49 16.79 -17.91
C MET A 255 -1.96 16.90 -17.52
N ALA A 256 -2.88 16.77 -18.48
CA ALA A 256 -4.32 16.84 -18.21
C ALA A 256 -4.75 15.84 -17.10
N VAL A 257 -4.10 14.68 -17.05
CA VAL A 257 -4.29 13.63 -16.03
C VAL A 257 -3.82 14.06 -14.66
N GLU A 258 -2.70 14.77 -14.59
CA GLU A 258 -2.09 15.26 -13.36
C GLU A 258 -2.90 16.42 -12.77
N ARG A 259 -3.47 17.28 -13.63
CA ARG A 259 -4.45 18.29 -13.23
C ARG A 259 -5.75 17.64 -12.74
N ALA A 260 -6.25 16.63 -13.45
CA ALA A 260 -7.44 15.87 -13.05
C ALA A 260 -7.26 15.12 -11.71
N ALA A 261 -6.07 14.54 -11.49
CA ALA A 261 -5.69 13.89 -10.23
C ALA A 261 -5.52 14.90 -9.08
N GLY A 262 -5.08 16.13 -9.37
CA GLY A 262 -5.07 17.25 -8.44
C GLY A 262 -6.47 17.66 -7.97
N THR A 263 -7.47 17.57 -8.86
CA THR A 263 -8.90 17.79 -8.55
C THR A 263 -9.62 16.59 -7.91
N GLU A 264 -8.95 15.47 -7.62
CA GLU A 264 -9.55 14.36 -6.86
C GLU A 264 -9.73 14.73 -5.36
N THR A 265 -10.65 15.65 -5.10
CA THR A 265 -11.41 15.79 -3.85
C THR A 265 -12.69 14.93 -3.89
N LEU A 266 -12.95 14.21 -4.98
CA LEU A 266 -14.18 13.43 -5.18
C LEU A 266 -14.19 12.03 -4.58
N PHE A 267 -13.29 11.80 -3.64
CA PHE A 267 -13.49 10.77 -2.65
C PHE A 267 -14.27 11.41 -1.46
N ARG A 268 -15.62 11.44 -1.54
CA ARG A 268 -16.51 11.66 -0.37
C ARG A 268 -16.43 10.52 0.65
N ASN A 269 -15.97 10.77 1.88
CA ASN A 269 -15.74 9.78 2.97
C ASN A 269 -16.91 8.82 3.32
N GLY A 270 -18.05 8.89 2.65
CA GLY A 270 -19.23 8.06 2.88
C GLY A 270 -18.97 6.55 2.83
N THR A 271 -18.01 6.08 2.02
CA THR A 271 -17.62 4.66 2.00
C THR A 271 -17.10 4.19 3.35
N LEU A 272 -16.18 4.94 3.96
CA LEU A 272 -15.63 4.57 5.27
C LEU A 272 -16.68 4.68 6.37
N ARG A 273 -17.59 5.66 6.26
CA ARG A 273 -18.66 5.88 7.24
C ARG A 273 -19.62 4.70 7.40
N ARG A 274 -19.74 3.84 6.38
CA ARG A 274 -20.53 2.58 6.47
C ARG A 274 -19.95 1.60 7.50
N HIS A 275 -18.67 1.74 7.83
CA HIS A 275 -17.95 0.89 8.76
C HIS A 275 -17.84 1.50 10.17
N ASP A 276 -18.42 2.68 10.38
CA ASP A 276 -18.36 3.37 11.67
C ASP A 276 -19.08 2.55 12.75
N GLY A 277 -18.34 2.25 13.83
CA GLY A 277 -18.82 1.44 14.95
C GLY A 277 -19.05 -0.04 14.62
N LEU A 278 -18.64 -0.52 13.44
CA LEU A 278 -18.65 -1.95 13.14
C LEU A 278 -17.38 -2.62 13.65
N SER A 279 -17.52 -3.83 14.20
CA SER A 279 -16.38 -4.71 14.45
C SER A 279 -15.67 -5.07 13.14
N LYS A 280 -14.45 -5.62 13.26
CA LYS A 280 -13.71 -6.10 12.09
C LYS A 280 -14.47 -7.19 11.34
N ALA A 281 -15.09 -8.13 12.06
CA ALA A 281 -15.94 -9.17 11.49
C ALA A 281 -17.09 -8.59 10.66
N LYS A 282 -17.88 -7.69 11.26
CA LYS A 282 -19.02 -7.05 10.59
C LYS A 282 -18.61 -6.24 9.37
N SER A 283 -17.51 -5.49 9.46
CA SER A 283 -16.96 -4.74 8.31
C SER A 283 -16.53 -5.65 7.16
N SER A 284 -15.85 -6.76 7.49
CA SER A 284 -15.42 -7.77 6.53
C SER A 284 -16.62 -8.44 5.85
N LEU A 285 -17.63 -8.83 6.64
CA LEU A 285 -18.85 -9.44 6.14
C LEU A 285 -19.62 -8.47 5.22
N LEU A 286 -19.74 -7.20 5.61
CA LEU A 286 -20.38 -6.16 4.79
C LEU A 286 -19.70 -6.04 3.42
N ILE A 287 -18.37 -6.02 3.38
CA ILE A 287 -17.61 -5.98 2.12
C ILE A 287 -17.84 -7.25 1.29
N GLN A 288 -17.85 -8.43 1.90
CA GLN A 288 -18.08 -9.68 1.20
C GLN A 288 -19.48 -9.77 0.59
N ILE A 289 -20.52 -9.33 1.31
CA ILE A 289 -21.89 -9.22 0.80
C ILE A 289 -21.93 -8.28 -0.41
N ARG A 290 -21.38 -7.08 -0.26
CA ARG A 290 -21.42 -6.04 -1.32
C ARG A 290 -20.65 -6.43 -2.58
N THR A 291 -19.60 -7.24 -2.42
CA THR A 291 -18.79 -7.71 -3.54
C THR A 291 -19.27 -9.04 -4.13
N GLY A 292 -20.22 -9.71 -3.49
CA GLY A 292 -20.65 -11.08 -3.83
C GLY A 292 -19.59 -12.15 -3.56
N ALA A 293 -18.38 -11.76 -3.16
CA ALA A 293 -17.31 -12.68 -2.81
C ALA A 293 -17.41 -13.06 -1.33
N ILE A 294 -18.34 -13.96 -1.03
CA ILE A 294 -18.74 -14.39 0.32
C ILE A 294 -18.78 -15.91 0.42
N GLY A 295 -18.60 -16.48 1.61
CA GLY A 295 -18.62 -17.92 1.84
C GLY A 295 -20.00 -18.61 1.74
N LEU A 296 -20.85 -18.23 0.79
CA LEU A 296 -22.15 -18.88 0.52
C LEU A 296 -22.06 -19.77 -0.72
N ARG A 297 -22.98 -20.74 -0.87
CA ARG A 297 -22.88 -21.78 -1.91
C ARG A 297 -22.73 -21.22 -3.31
N ASP A 298 -23.44 -20.13 -3.66
CA ASP A 298 -23.36 -19.54 -4.99
C ASP A 298 -21.93 -19.18 -5.42
N PHE A 299 -21.23 -18.45 -4.54
CA PHE A 299 -19.86 -18.03 -4.78
C PHE A 299 -18.88 -19.19 -4.70
N LEU A 300 -19.03 -20.07 -3.70
CA LEU A 300 -18.14 -21.21 -3.50
C LEU A 300 -18.22 -22.20 -4.68
N PHE A 301 -19.42 -22.48 -5.20
CA PHE A 301 -19.64 -23.26 -6.41
C PHE A 301 -18.97 -22.60 -7.62
N THR A 302 -19.17 -21.29 -7.80
CA THR A 302 -18.54 -20.50 -8.89
C THR A 302 -17.01 -20.47 -8.78
N ARG A 303 -16.43 -20.83 -7.64
CA ARG A 303 -14.98 -20.98 -7.42
C ARG A 303 -14.50 -22.43 -7.47
N GLY A 304 -15.39 -23.40 -7.67
CA GLY A 304 -15.03 -24.82 -7.79
C GLY A 304 -14.58 -25.45 -6.48
N VAL A 305 -15.17 -25.06 -5.34
CA VAL A 305 -14.88 -25.71 -4.05
C VAL A 305 -15.45 -27.14 -4.08
N PRO A 306 -14.63 -28.20 -3.91
CA PRO A 306 -15.07 -29.58 -4.13
C PRO A 306 -16.27 -30.04 -3.29
N GLU A 307 -16.40 -29.53 -2.06
CA GLU A 307 -17.49 -29.88 -1.14
C GLU A 307 -18.84 -29.22 -1.51
N VAL A 308 -18.83 -28.23 -2.41
CA VAL A 308 -20.04 -27.49 -2.81
C VAL A 308 -20.48 -27.96 -4.18
N LEU A 309 -21.44 -28.88 -4.20
CA LEU A 309 -21.93 -29.54 -5.41
C LEU A 309 -22.95 -28.72 -6.21
N THR A 310 -23.58 -27.73 -5.59
CA THR A 310 -24.63 -26.90 -6.21
C THR A 310 -24.58 -25.46 -5.70
N PRO A 311 -24.85 -24.45 -6.55
CA PRO A 311 -25.01 -23.06 -6.11
C PRO A 311 -26.38 -22.81 -5.46
N ALA A 312 -27.31 -23.76 -5.54
CA ALA A 312 -28.68 -23.60 -5.07
C ALA A 312 -28.77 -23.51 -3.54
N CYS A 313 -29.72 -22.70 -3.07
CA CYS A 313 -30.14 -22.68 -1.69
C CYS A 313 -30.94 -23.93 -1.35
N GLU A 314 -30.87 -24.37 -0.09
CA GLU A 314 -31.63 -25.51 0.42
C GLU A 314 -33.15 -25.28 0.38
N CYS A 315 -33.62 -24.03 0.27
CA CYS A 315 -35.04 -23.74 0.10
C CYS A 315 -35.59 -24.06 -1.30
N GLY A 316 -34.74 -24.34 -2.29
CA GLY A 316 -35.14 -24.66 -3.66
C GLY A 316 -35.34 -23.46 -4.60
N GLU A 317 -35.59 -22.26 -4.08
CA GLU A 317 -36.02 -21.09 -4.86
C GLU A 317 -34.88 -20.21 -5.41
N GLY A 318 -33.76 -20.83 -5.79
CA GLY A 318 -32.67 -20.15 -6.50
C GLY A 318 -31.29 -20.29 -5.87
N ARG A 319 -30.37 -19.41 -6.26
CA ARG A 319 -28.94 -19.46 -5.87
C ARG A 319 -28.74 -18.89 -4.46
N GLU A 320 -27.94 -19.56 -3.63
CA GLU A 320 -27.67 -19.14 -2.25
C GLU A 320 -26.75 -17.92 -2.22
N THR A 321 -27.36 -16.73 -2.28
CA THR A 321 -26.70 -15.44 -2.13
C THR A 321 -27.17 -14.73 -0.87
N ALA A 322 -26.42 -13.74 -0.38
CA ALA A 322 -26.84 -12.95 0.77
C ALA A 322 -28.16 -12.20 0.50
N GLU A 323 -28.35 -11.74 -0.74
CA GLU A 323 -29.62 -11.14 -1.18
C GLU A 323 -30.77 -12.14 -1.08
N HIS A 324 -30.58 -13.35 -1.60
CA HIS A 324 -31.59 -14.41 -1.50
C HIS A 324 -31.92 -14.72 -0.04
N LEU A 325 -30.92 -15.00 0.82
CA LEU A 325 -31.16 -15.33 2.22
C LEU A 325 -31.89 -14.22 3.00
N VAL A 326 -31.56 -12.95 2.72
CA VAL A 326 -32.12 -11.80 3.44
C VAL A 326 -33.50 -11.40 2.92
N VAL A 327 -33.75 -11.51 1.62
CA VAL A 327 -34.95 -10.94 0.97
C VAL A 327 -35.91 -12.01 0.47
N TRP A 328 -35.42 -13.06 -0.17
CA TRP A 328 -36.25 -13.95 -1.02
C TRP A 328 -36.45 -15.37 -0.47
N CYS A 329 -35.57 -15.84 0.41
CA CYS A 329 -35.57 -17.22 0.88
C CYS A 329 -36.88 -17.55 1.61
N LEU A 330 -37.54 -18.63 1.17
CA LEU A 330 -38.79 -19.12 1.77
C LEU A 330 -38.54 -19.91 3.07
N ALA A 331 -37.35 -20.49 3.23
CA ALA A 331 -36.93 -21.20 4.42
C ALA A 331 -35.61 -20.60 4.95
N PRO A 332 -35.62 -19.35 5.46
CA PRO A 332 -34.42 -18.72 5.94
C PRO A 332 -33.89 -19.45 7.19
N PRO A 333 -32.56 -19.53 7.38
CA PRO A 333 -31.95 -20.27 8.49
C PRO A 333 -32.34 -19.75 9.88
N LEU A 334 -32.78 -18.48 9.96
CA LEU A 334 -33.25 -17.83 11.18
C LEU A 334 -34.39 -16.86 10.84
N THR A 335 -35.27 -16.58 11.80
CA THR A 335 -36.36 -15.62 11.61
C THR A 335 -35.84 -14.22 11.26
N ARG A 336 -36.34 -13.63 10.18
CA ARG A 336 -35.91 -12.31 9.69
C ARG A 336 -36.54 -11.19 10.52
N ARG A 337 -35.72 -10.51 11.32
CA ARG A 337 -36.18 -9.46 12.26
C ARG A 337 -36.55 -8.12 11.59
N TRP A 338 -36.45 -8.01 10.27
CA TRP A 338 -36.71 -6.78 9.49
C TRP A 338 -37.85 -6.90 8.48
N GLU A 339 -38.53 -8.04 8.42
CA GLU A 339 -39.64 -8.30 7.48
C GLU A 339 -40.80 -7.31 7.68
N ARG A 340 -41.07 -6.95 8.95
CA ARG A 340 -42.04 -5.92 9.33
C ARG A 340 -41.56 -4.48 9.15
N THR A 341 -40.24 -4.24 9.10
CA THR A 341 -39.66 -2.89 9.31
C THR A 341 -38.80 -2.34 8.18
N GLY A 342 -38.58 -3.05 7.06
CA GLY A 342 -38.20 -2.33 5.84
C GLY A 342 -37.43 -3.03 4.71
N ILE A 343 -36.92 -4.27 4.85
CA ILE A 343 -36.22 -4.91 3.72
C ILE A 343 -37.15 -5.92 3.06
N ARG A 344 -37.80 -5.52 1.95
CA ARG A 344 -38.73 -6.37 1.19
C ARG A 344 -38.29 -6.63 -0.24
N THR A 345 -37.49 -5.73 -0.80
CA THR A 345 -37.01 -5.82 -2.17
C THR A 345 -35.49 -5.84 -2.22
N ARG A 346 -34.96 -6.26 -3.37
CA ARG A 346 -33.54 -6.11 -3.73
C ARG A 346 -33.05 -4.67 -3.52
N ARG A 347 -33.85 -3.68 -3.94
CA ARG A 347 -33.51 -2.26 -3.83
C ARG A 347 -33.36 -1.83 -2.37
N ASP A 348 -34.25 -2.28 -1.48
CA ASP A 348 -34.18 -1.97 -0.06
C ASP A 348 -32.92 -2.56 0.57
N PHE A 349 -32.61 -3.81 0.22
CA PHE A 349 -31.42 -4.50 0.71
C PHE A 349 -30.14 -3.73 0.35
N TYR A 350 -29.95 -3.38 -0.93
CA TYR A 350 -28.76 -2.61 -1.31
C TYR A 350 -28.78 -1.19 -0.75
N SER A 351 -29.96 -0.56 -0.58
CA SER A 351 -30.07 0.75 0.09
C SER A 351 -29.60 0.68 1.54
N VAL A 352 -29.90 -0.40 2.26
CA VAL A 352 -29.40 -0.64 3.62
C VAL A 352 -27.89 -0.86 3.62
N LEU A 353 -27.34 -1.68 2.70
CA LEU A 353 -25.90 -1.95 2.63
C LEU A 353 -25.06 -0.75 2.17
N HIS A 354 -25.65 0.19 1.43
CA HIS A 354 -24.99 1.40 0.94
C HIS A 354 -25.29 2.63 1.79
N GLY A 355 -26.31 2.56 2.66
CA GLY A 355 -26.79 3.68 3.44
C GLY A 355 -25.84 4.07 4.57
N ILE A 356 -25.67 5.38 4.74
CA ILE A 356 -24.81 5.98 5.79
C ILE A 356 -25.66 6.55 6.94
N ASN A 357 -26.98 6.63 6.75
CA ASN A 357 -27.90 7.19 7.72
C ASN A 357 -28.02 6.28 8.96
N PRO A 358 -28.31 6.83 10.16
CA PRO A 358 -28.41 6.02 11.37
C PRO A 358 -29.44 4.89 11.30
N THR A 359 -30.54 5.08 10.57
CA THR A 359 -31.58 4.06 10.35
C THR A 359 -31.05 2.90 9.51
N THR A 360 -30.46 3.18 8.35
CA THR A 360 -29.86 2.16 7.47
C THR A 360 -28.67 1.47 8.14
N ALA A 361 -27.84 2.20 8.88
CA ALA A 361 -26.71 1.62 9.62
C ALA A 361 -27.19 0.63 10.71
N ARG A 362 -28.27 0.95 11.44
CA ARG A 362 -28.87 0.03 12.42
C ARG A 362 -29.45 -1.21 11.75
N LEU A 363 -30.17 -1.06 10.63
CA LEU A 363 -30.68 -2.20 9.87
C LEU A 363 -29.55 -3.07 9.31
N ALA A 364 -28.50 -2.46 8.75
CA ALA A 364 -27.33 -3.18 8.24
C ALA A 364 -26.66 -4.00 9.36
N ARG A 365 -26.49 -3.41 10.55
CA ARG A 365 -25.97 -4.15 11.72
C ARG A 365 -26.81 -5.36 12.06
N ARG A 366 -28.15 -5.21 12.12
CA ARG A 366 -29.07 -6.34 12.39
C ARG A 366 -28.94 -7.45 11.34
N VAL A 367 -28.80 -7.09 10.06
CA VAL A 367 -28.60 -8.07 8.97
C VAL A 367 -27.28 -8.80 9.13
N LEU A 368 -26.19 -8.08 9.44
CA LEU A 368 -24.87 -8.67 9.65
C LEU A 368 -24.87 -9.61 10.87
N ASP A 369 -25.48 -9.19 11.98
CA ASP A 369 -25.64 -10.00 13.19
C ASP A 369 -26.40 -11.30 12.88
N TRP A 370 -27.54 -11.19 12.21
CA TRP A 370 -28.35 -12.35 11.81
C TRP A 370 -27.60 -13.29 10.86
N LEU A 371 -26.83 -12.77 9.90
CA LEU A 371 -26.03 -13.60 9.01
C LEU A 371 -24.89 -14.31 9.76
N MET A 372 -24.27 -13.65 10.74
CA MET A 372 -23.27 -14.28 11.60
C MET A 372 -23.86 -15.37 12.49
N ASP A 373 -25.13 -15.23 12.90
CA ASP A 373 -25.85 -16.23 13.70
C ASP A 373 -26.42 -17.39 12.86
N SER A 374 -26.57 -17.21 11.55
CA SER A 374 -27.28 -18.15 10.66
C SER A 374 -26.63 -19.52 10.42
N ALA A 375 -25.45 -19.78 11.00
CA ALA A 375 -24.59 -20.93 10.74
C ALA A 375 -24.10 -21.13 9.28
N LYS A 376 -24.64 -20.38 8.30
CA LYS A 376 -24.23 -20.42 6.89
C LYS A 376 -22.82 -19.90 6.64
N LEU A 377 -22.25 -19.14 7.59
CA LEU A 377 -20.95 -18.49 7.45
C LEU A 377 -20.00 -18.88 8.60
N PRO A 378 -19.54 -20.16 8.64
CA PRO A 378 -18.80 -20.70 9.78
C PRO A 378 -17.51 -19.93 10.11
N MET A 379 -16.92 -19.28 9.11
CA MET A 379 -15.73 -18.43 9.27
C MET A 379 -15.91 -17.27 10.26
N TYR A 380 -17.15 -16.84 10.55
CA TYR A 380 -17.44 -15.77 11.50
C TYR A 380 -17.87 -16.26 12.89
N ASN A 381 -18.08 -17.56 13.10
CA ASN A 381 -18.62 -18.12 14.36
C ASN A 381 -17.76 -17.77 15.58
N LEU A 382 -16.42 -17.84 15.46
CA LEU A 382 -15.53 -17.48 16.56
C LEU A 382 -15.65 -16.00 16.92
N ALA A 383 -15.66 -15.11 15.92
CA ALA A 383 -15.82 -13.69 16.17
C ALA A 383 -17.19 -13.37 16.79
N ARG A 384 -18.24 -14.09 16.36
CA ARG A 384 -19.57 -13.94 16.94
C ARG A 384 -19.62 -14.35 18.41
N ARG A 385 -19.02 -15.49 18.77
CA ARG A 385 -18.92 -15.93 20.18
C ARG A 385 -18.20 -14.89 21.05
N LEU A 386 -17.05 -14.40 20.60
CA LEU A 386 -16.29 -13.37 21.32
C LEU A 386 -17.07 -12.05 21.47
N GLU A 387 -17.87 -11.66 20.46
CA GLU A 387 -18.75 -10.48 20.57
C GLU A 387 -19.86 -10.66 21.62
N LEU A 388 -20.41 -11.87 21.74
CA LEU A 388 -21.44 -12.19 22.74
C LEU A 388 -20.83 -12.26 24.15
N GLU A 389 -19.65 -12.87 24.29
CA GLU A 389 -18.90 -12.92 25.57
C GLU A 389 -18.48 -11.54 26.06
N ALA A 390 -18.11 -10.62 25.16
CA ALA A 390 -17.75 -9.25 25.53
C ALA A 390 -18.97 -8.36 25.87
N ALA A 391 -20.18 -8.81 25.56
CA ALA A 391 -21.43 -8.07 25.82
C ALA A 391 -22.22 -8.61 27.02
N ALA A 392 -21.88 -9.82 27.49
CA ALA A 392 -22.34 -10.39 28.76
C ALA A 392 -21.49 -9.82 29.91
#